data_AF-A0A7J6QWN2-F1
#
_entry.id   AF-A0A7J6QWN2-F1
#
_cell.length_a   1.000
_cell.length_b   1.000
_cell.length_c   1.000
_cell.angle_alpha   90.00
_cell.angle_beta   90.00
_cell.angle_gamma   90.00
#
_symmetry.space_group_name_H-M   'P 1'
#
loop_
_entity.id
_entity.type
_entity.pdbx_description
1 polymer ?
#
loop_
_entity_poly.entity_id
_entity_poly.type
_entity_poly.pdbx_seq_one_letter_code
_entity_poly.pdbx_strand_id
1 'polypeptide(L)'
;MLTPLALVLGVTALKDAIEDYRRHRSDAVENSRVAVRLNAGTGQLEKVPWSSLVVGNVVKLRKGDAVPADMVLLSSSDDTGTVYVETKDLDGETNLKAKVCLEETQGLDVRKINAASSARVDEHLCVRITYEQPTASLYSFSGSIGINNEAPLALSADQLVLRGSSIRTTNGVLLGKVQAV
;
A
#
# COMPACT_ATOMS: atom_id res chain seq x y z
N MET A 1 33.18 17.22 -39.87
CA MET A 1 31.78 17.63 -39.62
C MET A 1 31.03 16.69 -38.67
N LEU A 2 31.43 15.41 -38.53
CA LEU A 2 30.82 14.48 -37.56
C LEU A 2 31.29 14.67 -36.10
N THR A 3 32.46 15.27 -35.88
CA THR A 3 33.12 15.38 -34.56
C THR A 3 32.29 16.13 -33.51
N PRO A 4 31.70 17.30 -33.79
CA PRO A 4 30.88 18.01 -32.81
C PRO A 4 29.61 17.24 -32.41
N LEU A 5 28.96 16.59 -33.38
CA LEU A 5 27.76 15.79 -33.13
C LEU A 5 28.08 14.54 -32.29
N ALA A 6 29.15 13.83 -32.63
CA ALA A 6 29.59 12.65 -31.88
C ALA A 6 29.95 12.99 -30.42
N LEU A 7 30.57 14.15 -30.17
CA LEU A 7 30.88 14.63 -28.82
C LEU A 7 29.60 14.85 -27.99
N VAL A 8 28.64 15.59 -28.53
CA VAL A 8 27.38 15.89 -27.83
C VAL A 8 26.61 14.61 -27.51
N LEU A 9 26.49 13.70 -28.49
CA LEU A 9 25.84 12.41 -28.28
C LEU A 9 26.56 11.56 -27.23
N GLY A 10 27.90 11.55 -27.23
CA GLY A 10 28.69 10.83 -26.23
C GLY A 10 28.50 11.36 -24.81
N VAL A 11 28.47 12.69 -24.63
CA VAL A 11 28.22 13.30 -23.32
C VAL A 11 26.81 13.02 -22.82
N THR A 12 25.80 13.12 -23.70
CA THR A 12 24.41 12.80 -23.34
C THR A 12 24.27 11.33 -22.95
N ALA A 13 24.80 10.39 -23.76
CA ALA A 13 24.74 8.97 -23.45
C ALA A 13 25.43 8.61 -22.12
N LEU A 14 26.57 9.26 -21.82
CA LEU A 14 27.25 9.06 -20.55
C LEU A 14 26.43 9.61 -19.37
N LYS A 15 25.83 10.80 -19.51
CA LYS A 15 24.96 11.38 -18.49
C LYS A 15 23.76 10.47 -18.21
N ASP A 16 23.08 10.02 -19.26
CA ASP A 16 21.91 9.15 -19.16
C ASP A 16 22.26 7.82 -18.50
N ALA A 17 23.41 7.22 -18.86
CA ALA A 17 23.90 5.99 -18.23
C ALA A 17 24.17 6.16 -16.71
N ILE A 18 24.71 7.31 -16.30
CA ILE A 18 24.95 7.62 -14.88
C ILE A 18 23.61 7.82 -14.14
N GLU A 19 22.66 8.55 -14.74
CA GLU A 19 21.33 8.77 -14.16
C GLU A 19 20.57 7.46 -13.99
N ASP A 20 20.55 6.60 -15.00
CA ASP A 20 19.88 5.30 -14.95
C ASP A 20 20.52 4.38 -13.91
N TYR A 21 21.85 4.36 -13.80
CA TYR A 21 22.53 3.60 -12.74
C TYR A 21 22.12 4.08 -11.33
N ARG A 22 22.02 5.40 -11.13
CA ARG A 22 21.56 5.97 -9.86
C ARG A 22 20.10 5.63 -9.56
N ARG A 23 19.23 5.67 -10.57
CA ARG A 23 17.82 5.27 -10.45
C ARG A 23 17.70 3.81 -10.05
N HIS A 24 18.38 2.92 -10.75
CA HIS A 24 18.38 1.50 -10.41
C HIS A 24 18.84 1.22 -8.98
N ARG A 25 19.87 1.92 -8.50
CA ARG A 25 20.31 1.79 -7.10
C ARG A 25 19.24 2.31 -6.12
N SER A 26 18.59 3.43 -6.43
CA SER A 26 17.50 3.98 -5.62
C SER A 26 16.32 3.00 -5.53
N ASP A 27 15.93 2.42 -6.67
CA ASP A 27 14.84 1.45 -6.74
C ASP A 27 15.16 0.19 -5.95
N ALA A 28 16.41 -0.30 -6.03
CA ALA A 28 16.84 -1.47 -5.27
C ALA A 28 16.75 -1.23 -3.75
N VAL A 29 17.11 -0.03 -3.29
CA VAL A 29 16.97 0.37 -1.88
C VAL A 29 15.49 0.41 -1.49
N GLU A 30 14.64 1.06 -2.29
CA GLU A 30 13.21 1.16 -2.02
C GLU A 30 12.53 -0.22 -1.96
N ASN A 31 12.85 -1.09 -2.91
CA ASN A 31 12.31 -2.45 -2.99
C ASN A 31 12.78 -3.37 -1.86
N SER A 32 13.89 -3.02 -1.19
CA SER A 32 14.43 -3.74 -0.03
C SER A 32 13.84 -3.30 1.31
N ARG A 33 13.00 -2.24 1.33
CA ARG A 33 12.30 -1.82 2.55
C ARG A 33 11.48 -2.96 3.12
N VAL A 34 11.33 -2.98 4.44
CA VAL A 34 10.62 -4.05 5.15
C VAL A 34 9.15 -3.69 5.30
N ALA A 35 8.27 -4.64 4.98
CA ALA A 35 6.86 -4.62 5.32
C ALA A 35 6.53 -5.74 6.31
N VAL A 36 5.47 -5.56 7.09
CA VAL A 36 4.94 -6.60 7.98
C VAL A 36 3.64 -7.12 7.37
N ARG A 37 3.63 -8.35 6.90
CA ARG A 37 2.44 -8.98 6.31
C ARG A 37 1.90 -10.12 7.15
N LEU A 38 0.62 -10.42 7.00
CA LEU A 38 0.00 -11.64 7.52
C LEU A 38 0.34 -12.81 6.59
N ASN A 39 0.93 -13.87 7.16
CA ASN A 39 1.12 -15.13 6.46
C ASN A 39 -0.18 -15.94 6.55
N ALA A 40 -0.82 -16.19 5.40
CA ALA A 40 -2.09 -16.89 5.33
C ALA A 40 -2.01 -18.36 5.79
N GLY A 41 -0.85 -19.01 5.65
CA GLY A 41 -0.67 -20.41 6.06
C GLY A 41 -0.44 -20.59 7.56
N THR A 42 0.18 -19.61 8.23
CA THR A 42 0.48 -19.69 9.68
C THR A 42 -0.44 -18.82 10.54
N GLY A 43 -1.13 -17.85 9.94
CA GLY A 43 -1.90 -16.82 10.63
C GLY A 43 -1.04 -15.83 11.41
N GLN A 44 0.29 -15.83 11.23
CA GLN A 44 1.22 -14.97 11.97
C GLN A 44 1.73 -13.81 11.11
N LEU A 45 2.17 -12.74 11.77
CA LEU A 45 2.82 -11.62 11.11
C LEU A 45 4.29 -11.94 10.83
N GLU A 46 4.72 -11.74 9.60
CA GLU A 46 6.10 -11.90 9.17
C GLU A 46 6.64 -10.62 8.53
N LYS A 47 7.96 -10.45 8.63
CA LYS A 47 8.69 -9.36 7.97
C LYS A 47 9.14 -9.82 6.61
N VAL A 48 8.79 -9.08 5.56
CA VAL A 48 9.17 -9.37 4.17
C VAL A 48 9.66 -8.09 3.48
N PRO A 49 10.54 -8.17 2.47
CA PRO A 49 10.88 -7.00 1.68
C PRO A 49 9.68 -6.56 0.83
N TRP A 50 9.59 -5.28 0.50
CA TRP A 50 8.51 -4.70 -0.32
C TRP A 50 8.37 -5.40 -1.67
N SER A 51 9.50 -5.81 -2.26
CA SER A 51 9.54 -6.61 -3.51
C SER A 51 8.83 -7.96 -3.42
N SER A 52 8.60 -8.50 -2.22
CA SER A 52 7.90 -9.78 -2.02
C SER A 52 6.40 -9.63 -1.78
N LEU A 53 5.87 -8.40 -1.73
CA LEU A 53 4.44 -8.16 -1.58
C LEU A 53 3.71 -8.45 -2.89
N VAL A 54 2.67 -9.27 -2.79
CA VAL A 54 1.77 -9.59 -3.91
C VAL A 54 0.34 -9.20 -3.55
N VAL A 55 -0.51 -9.16 -4.57
CA VAL A 55 -1.94 -8.84 -4.46
C VAL A 55 -2.61 -9.78 -3.49
N GLY A 56 -3.51 -9.25 -2.66
CA GLY A 56 -4.22 -10.01 -1.63
C GLY A 56 -3.40 -10.28 -0.35
N ASN A 57 -2.13 -9.86 -0.27
CA ASN A 57 -1.42 -9.87 1.01
C ASN A 57 -2.06 -8.87 1.98
N VAL A 58 -2.24 -9.25 3.24
CA VAL A 58 -2.66 -8.30 4.29
C VAL A 58 -1.42 -7.70 4.93
N VAL A 59 -1.34 -6.38 5.00
CA VAL A 59 -0.15 -5.65 5.49
C VAL A 59 -0.53 -4.84 6.72
N LYS A 60 0.22 -5.01 7.80
CA LYS A 60 0.07 -4.21 9.02
C LYS A 60 1.01 -3.01 8.93
N LEU A 61 0.45 -1.81 8.88
CA LEU A 61 1.22 -0.57 8.95
C LEU A 61 1.10 0.07 10.33
N ARG A 62 2.18 0.73 10.74
CA ARG A 62 2.27 1.45 12.00
C ARG A 62 2.38 2.94 11.71
N LYS A 63 2.13 3.73 12.75
CA LYS A 63 2.46 5.16 12.71
C LYS A 63 3.92 5.36 12.28
N GLY A 64 4.11 6.16 11.24
CA GLY A 64 5.41 6.47 10.64
C GLY A 64 5.79 5.58 9.47
N ASP A 65 5.07 4.48 9.21
CA ASP A 65 5.37 3.61 8.08
C ASP A 65 4.99 4.27 6.76
N ALA A 66 5.88 4.17 5.78
CA ALA A 66 5.60 4.47 4.39
C ALA A 66 4.72 3.37 3.79
N VAL A 67 3.83 3.76 2.89
CA VAL A 67 2.87 2.84 2.27
C VAL A 67 3.53 2.11 1.08
N PRO A 68 3.65 0.76 1.10
CA PRO A 68 4.41 0.01 0.09
C PRO A 68 3.81 0.00 -1.32
N ALA A 69 2.49 0.07 -1.41
CA ALA A 69 1.69 -0.11 -2.63
C ALA A 69 0.32 0.55 -2.40
N ASP A 70 -0.52 0.65 -3.44
CA ASP A 70 -1.89 1.10 -3.25
C ASP A 70 -2.70 0.04 -2.50
N MET A 71 -3.33 0.45 -1.39
CA MET A 71 -3.93 -0.44 -0.40
C MET A 71 -5.34 0.00 -0.02
N VAL A 72 -6.21 -0.97 0.24
CA VAL A 72 -7.55 -0.73 0.78
C VAL A 72 -7.51 -0.89 2.30
N LEU A 73 -8.05 0.10 3.01
CA LEU A 73 -8.22 0.10 4.45
C LEU A 73 -9.27 -0.93 4.85
N LEU A 74 -8.92 -1.83 5.77
CA LEU A 74 -9.88 -2.73 6.40
C LEU A 74 -10.19 -2.31 7.82
N SER A 75 -9.15 -2.10 8.61
CA SER A 75 -9.36 -1.72 10.00
C SER A 75 -8.28 -0.80 10.52
N SER A 76 -8.68 0.01 11.49
CA SER A 76 -7.82 0.94 12.21
C SER A 76 -7.73 0.55 13.68
N SER A 77 -6.59 0.83 14.30
CA SER A 77 -6.48 0.82 15.76
C SER A 77 -7.34 1.90 16.41
N ASP A 78 -7.76 2.91 15.66
CA ASP A 78 -8.72 3.91 16.12
C ASP A 78 -10.14 3.34 16.13
N ASP A 79 -10.92 3.59 17.17
CA ASP A 79 -12.27 3.05 17.31
C ASP A 79 -13.26 3.61 16.29
N THR A 80 -12.99 4.79 15.71
CA THR A 80 -13.82 5.36 14.64
C THR A 80 -13.49 4.82 13.26
N GLY A 81 -12.48 3.93 13.13
CA GLY A 81 -12.03 3.45 11.82
C GLY A 81 -11.19 4.46 11.04
N THR A 82 -10.82 5.59 11.65
CA THR A 82 -10.08 6.66 10.97
C THR A 82 -8.57 6.39 10.97
N VAL A 83 -7.92 6.65 9.83
CA VAL A 83 -6.48 6.64 9.65
C VAL A 83 -6.08 7.95 9.00
N TYR A 84 -5.06 8.62 9.55
CA TYR A 84 -4.54 9.84 8.94
C TYR A 84 -3.28 9.53 8.14
N VAL A 85 -3.28 10.00 6.90
CA VAL A 85 -2.21 9.81 5.94
C VAL A 85 -1.67 11.16 5.51
N GLU A 86 -0.37 11.23 5.31
CA GLU A 86 0.29 12.37 4.69
C GLU A 86 0.66 12.01 3.25
N THR A 87 0.36 12.90 2.30
CA THR A 87 0.55 12.69 0.86
C THR A 87 1.59 13.64 0.26
N LYS A 88 2.47 14.21 1.08
CA LYS A 88 3.47 15.20 0.67
C LYS A 88 4.31 14.75 -0.53
N ASP A 89 4.65 13.45 -0.61
CA ASP A 89 5.46 12.92 -1.71
C ASP A 89 4.66 12.66 -3.01
N LEU A 90 3.34 12.78 -2.97
CA LEU A 90 2.42 12.61 -4.11
C LEU A 90 1.95 13.93 -4.70
N ASP A 91 1.39 14.80 -3.87
CA ASP A 91 0.74 16.06 -4.30
C ASP A 91 1.37 17.31 -3.67
N GLY A 92 2.38 17.15 -2.81
CA GLY A 92 3.03 18.26 -2.10
C GLY A 92 2.20 18.85 -0.96
N GLU A 93 1.01 18.29 -0.66
CA GLU A 93 0.18 18.74 0.44
C GLU A 93 0.81 18.32 1.78
N THR A 94 0.86 19.25 2.74
CA THR A 94 1.41 19.01 4.09
C THR A 94 0.33 18.70 5.12
N ASN A 95 -0.94 18.86 4.74
CA ASN A 95 -2.07 18.55 5.60
C ASN A 95 -2.28 17.04 5.70
N LEU A 96 -2.69 16.60 6.87
CA LEU A 96 -3.11 15.21 7.07
C LEU A 96 -4.47 14.99 6.42
N LYS A 97 -4.57 13.95 5.59
CA LYS A 97 -5.83 13.49 5.00
C LYS A 97 -6.40 12.39 5.87
N ALA A 98 -7.65 12.54 6.30
CA ALA A 98 -8.38 11.49 6.98
C ALA A 98 -8.87 10.47 5.94
N LYS A 99 -8.67 9.19 6.26
CA LYS A 99 -9.16 8.04 5.49
C LYS A 99 -9.95 7.16 6.45
N VAL A 100 -11.01 6.53 5.96
CA VAL A 100 -12.00 5.88 6.83
C VAL A 100 -12.19 4.43 6.38
N CYS A 101 -11.98 3.50 7.32
CA CYS A 101 -12.27 2.08 7.11
C CYS A 101 -13.78 1.84 7.01
N LEU A 102 -14.21 0.76 6.36
CA LEU A 102 -15.62 0.35 6.45
C LEU A 102 -15.94 -0.14 7.86
N GLU A 103 -17.14 0.16 8.34
CA GLU A 103 -17.59 -0.27 9.68
C GLU A 103 -17.64 -1.80 9.78
N GLU A 104 -18.05 -2.45 8.69
CA GLU A 104 -18.17 -3.90 8.56
C GLU A 104 -16.81 -4.60 8.62
N THR A 105 -15.75 -3.96 8.10
CA THR A 105 -14.40 -4.52 8.14
C THR A 105 -13.66 -4.17 9.43
N GLN A 106 -14.13 -3.18 10.19
CA GLN A 106 -13.50 -2.73 11.43
C GLN A 106 -13.52 -3.82 12.52
N GLY A 107 -14.53 -4.69 12.50
CA GLY A 107 -14.65 -5.87 13.36
C GLY A 107 -13.74 -7.04 12.98
N LEU A 108 -13.06 -6.98 11.83
CA LEU A 108 -11.97 -7.90 11.51
C LEU A 108 -10.84 -7.61 12.50
N ASP A 109 -10.85 -8.36 13.60
CA ASP A 109 -10.09 -8.09 14.81
C ASP A 109 -8.60 -8.43 14.62
N VAL A 110 -7.98 -7.76 13.67
CA VAL A 110 -6.55 -7.81 13.39
C VAL A 110 -5.76 -7.09 14.51
N ARG A 111 -6.46 -6.41 15.43
CA ARG A 111 -5.92 -5.92 16.71
C ARG A 111 -5.43 -7.09 17.58
N LYS A 112 -6.04 -8.28 17.45
CA LYS A 112 -5.61 -9.52 18.12
C LYS A 112 -4.48 -10.27 17.40
N ILE A 113 -4.13 -9.90 16.16
CA ILE A 113 -2.93 -10.44 15.50
C ILE A 113 -1.71 -9.71 16.07
N ASN A 114 -1.25 -10.18 17.22
CA ASN A 114 0.06 -9.87 17.75
C ASN A 114 0.94 -11.10 17.54
N ALA A 115 2.24 -10.88 17.35
CA ALA A 115 3.22 -11.96 17.20
C ALA A 115 3.26 -12.93 18.39
N ALA A 116 2.59 -12.61 19.50
CA ALA A 116 2.53 -13.39 20.74
C ALA A 116 1.16 -14.04 21.04
N SER A 117 0.11 -13.73 20.28
CA SER A 117 -1.23 -14.28 20.51
C SER A 117 -1.56 -15.35 19.48
N SER A 118 -1.95 -16.54 19.94
CA SER A 118 -2.50 -17.65 19.13
C SER A 118 -3.86 -17.33 18.50
N ALA A 119 -4.24 -16.05 18.40
CA ALA A 119 -5.45 -15.61 17.75
C ALA A 119 -5.27 -15.78 16.24
N ARG A 120 -5.71 -16.93 15.75
CA ARG A 120 -5.80 -17.20 14.32
C ARG A 120 -6.82 -16.23 13.73
N VAL A 121 -6.48 -15.61 12.61
CA VAL A 121 -7.52 -15.05 11.72
C VAL A 121 -8.46 -16.20 11.41
N ASP A 122 -9.75 -15.93 11.47
CA ASP A 122 -10.76 -16.92 11.15
C ASP A 122 -10.42 -17.53 9.78
N GLU A 123 -10.21 -18.85 9.73
CA GLU A 123 -9.80 -19.56 8.50
C GLU A 123 -10.82 -19.37 7.36
N HIS A 124 -12.00 -18.82 7.68
CA HIS A 124 -13.12 -18.60 6.78
C HIS A 124 -13.28 -17.17 6.26
N LEU A 125 -12.41 -16.21 6.62
CA LEU A 125 -12.53 -14.85 6.12
C LEU A 125 -12.18 -14.79 4.62
N CYS A 126 -13.20 -14.74 3.78
CA CYS A 126 -13.06 -14.56 2.33
C CYS A 126 -13.34 -13.10 1.98
N VAL A 127 -12.34 -12.39 1.46
CA VAL A 127 -12.50 -11.01 1.00
C VAL A 127 -12.25 -10.94 -0.49
N ARG A 128 -13.21 -10.40 -1.24
CA ARG A 128 -13.09 -10.15 -2.67
C ARG A 128 -13.24 -8.68 -2.95
N ILE A 129 -12.23 -8.07 -3.57
CA ILE A 129 -12.30 -6.67 -4.00
C ILE A 129 -12.39 -6.62 -5.52
N THR A 130 -13.39 -5.91 -6.02
CA THR A 130 -13.59 -5.61 -7.45
C THR A 130 -13.49 -4.10 -7.62
N TYR A 131 -12.81 -3.61 -8.64
CA TYR A 131 -12.60 -2.18 -8.82
C TYR A 131 -12.21 -1.89 -10.27
N GLU A 132 -12.20 -0.61 -10.60
CA GLU A 132 -11.86 -0.10 -11.93
C GLU A 132 -10.42 -0.38 -12.36
N GLN A 133 -10.13 -0.17 -13.65
CA GLN A 133 -8.75 -0.23 -14.14
C GLN A 133 -7.90 0.85 -13.48
N PRO A 134 -6.57 0.64 -13.34
CA PRO A 134 -5.71 1.61 -12.68
C PRO A 134 -5.73 2.92 -13.45
N THR A 135 -6.01 4.01 -12.76
CA THR A 135 -5.99 5.36 -13.33
C THR A 135 -4.88 6.18 -12.69
N ALA A 136 -4.46 7.26 -13.36
CA ALA A 136 -3.51 8.22 -12.78
C ALA A 136 -4.15 9.20 -11.78
N SER A 137 -5.45 9.06 -11.50
CA SER A 137 -6.16 9.94 -10.59
C SER A 137 -5.85 9.58 -9.15
N LEU A 138 -5.38 10.55 -8.36
CA LEU A 138 -5.08 10.37 -6.94
C LEU A 138 -6.33 10.48 -6.05
N TYR A 139 -7.44 10.99 -6.59
CA TYR A 139 -8.62 11.41 -5.82
C TYR A 139 -9.88 10.64 -6.20
N SER A 140 -9.86 9.85 -7.28
CA SER A 140 -10.99 9.01 -7.66
C SER A 140 -10.59 7.54 -7.53
N PHE A 141 -11.46 6.79 -6.87
CA PHE A 141 -11.41 5.34 -6.82
C PHE A 141 -12.84 4.84 -6.75
N SER A 142 -13.17 3.86 -7.56
CA SER A 142 -14.47 3.19 -7.55
C SER A 142 -14.28 1.68 -7.51
N GLY A 143 -14.86 1.05 -6.49
CA GLY A 143 -14.85 -0.39 -6.35
C GLY A 143 -15.89 -0.91 -5.38
N SER A 144 -15.82 -2.20 -5.11
CA SER A 144 -16.63 -2.90 -4.13
C SER A 144 -15.83 -3.99 -3.44
N ILE A 145 -16.17 -4.26 -2.19
CA ILE A 145 -15.63 -5.33 -1.37
C ILE A 145 -16.76 -6.26 -0.95
N GLY A 146 -16.63 -7.53 -1.32
CA GLY A 146 -17.45 -8.62 -0.78
C GLY A 146 -16.72 -9.28 0.38
N ILE A 147 -17.39 -9.42 1.51
CA ILE A 147 -16.90 -10.14 2.68
C ILE A 147 -17.76 -11.39 2.81
N ASN A 148 -17.13 -12.56 2.76
CA ASN A 148 -17.78 -13.86 2.76
C ASN A 148 -18.86 -13.95 1.66
N ASN A 149 -20.09 -14.31 2.03
CA ASN A 149 -21.25 -14.38 1.14
C ASN A 149 -22.22 -13.20 1.37
N GLU A 150 -21.76 -12.10 1.95
CA GLU A 150 -22.58 -10.92 2.17
C GLU A 150 -22.66 -10.04 0.92
N ALA A 151 -23.59 -9.08 0.94
CA ALA A 151 -23.75 -8.13 -0.14
C ALA A 151 -22.47 -7.27 -0.28
N PRO A 152 -21.98 -7.01 -1.51
CA PRO A 152 -20.81 -6.17 -1.71
C PRO A 152 -21.02 -4.75 -1.19
N LEU A 153 -20.05 -4.24 -0.45
CA LEU A 153 -19.99 -2.86 0.05
C LEU A 153 -19.22 -2.00 -0.95
N ALA A 154 -19.65 -0.75 -1.14
CA ALA A 154 -18.95 0.18 -2.02
C ALA A 154 -17.63 0.65 -1.40
N LEU A 155 -16.61 0.77 -2.24
CA LEU A 155 -15.34 1.39 -1.88
C LEU A 155 -15.15 2.68 -2.68
N SER A 156 -14.66 3.72 -2.01
CA SER A 156 -14.29 5.00 -2.59
C SER A 156 -12.83 5.34 -2.30
N ALA A 157 -12.39 6.51 -2.74
CA ALA A 157 -11.06 7.03 -2.42
C ALA A 157 -10.83 7.16 -0.91
N ASP A 158 -11.87 7.21 -0.08
CA ASP A 158 -11.74 7.32 1.38
C ASP A 158 -11.19 6.04 2.04
N GLN A 159 -11.40 4.89 1.41
CA GLN A 159 -10.82 3.60 1.83
C GLN A 159 -9.47 3.32 1.19
N LEU A 160 -9.02 4.14 0.22
CA LEU A 160 -7.77 3.90 -0.51
C LEU A 160 -6.62 4.73 0.07
N VAL A 161 -5.49 4.06 0.30
CA VAL A 161 -4.22 4.68 0.66
C VAL A 161 -3.19 4.35 -0.42
N LEU A 162 -2.59 5.39 -1.00
CA LEU A 162 -1.71 5.27 -2.15
C LEU A 162 -0.24 5.07 -1.74
N ARG A 163 0.52 4.36 -2.57
CA ARG A 163 1.98 4.31 -2.45
C ARG A 163 2.55 5.73 -2.47
N GLY A 164 3.57 5.99 -1.65
CA GLY A 164 4.12 7.34 -1.48
C GLY A 164 3.41 8.17 -0.41
N SER A 165 2.31 7.65 0.16
CA SER A 165 1.76 8.20 1.41
C SER A 165 2.51 7.65 2.63
N SER A 166 2.40 8.33 3.77
CA SER A 166 2.90 7.87 5.07
C SER A 166 1.81 7.90 6.14
N ILE A 167 1.75 6.88 6.99
CA ILE A 167 0.78 6.80 8.10
C ILE A 167 1.22 7.71 9.25
N ARG A 168 0.33 8.54 9.82
CA ARG A 168 0.73 9.59 10.79
C ARG A 168 0.19 9.47 12.21
N THR A 169 -0.93 8.81 12.46
CA THR A 169 -1.53 8.80 13.82
C THR A 169 -1.77 7.40 14.38
N THR A 170 -2.36 6.49 13.61
CA THR A 170 -2.84 5.21 14.13
C THR A 170 -2.16 4.03 13.47
N ASN A 171 -2.09 2.90 14.19
CA ASN A 171 -1.62 1.64 13.60
C ASN A 171 -2.78 1.10 12.76
N GLY A 172 -2.62 1.11 11.45
CA GLY A 172 -3.63 0.64 10.51
C GLY A 172 -3.37 -0.79 10.09
N VAL A 173 -4.42 -1.57 9.91
CA VAL A 173 -4.35 -2.87 9.24
C VAL A 173 -4.91 -2.66 7.85
N LEU A 174 -4.04 -2.78 6.86
CA LEU A 174 -4.36 -2.51 5.46
C LEU A 174 -4.45 -3.83 4.70
N LEU A 175 -5.47 -3.99 3.85
CA LEU A 175 -5.44 -5.03 2.83
C LEU A 175 -4.58 -4.53 1.67
N GLY A 176 -3.63 -5.35 1.28
CA GLY A 176 -2.56 -5.02 0.36
C GLY A 176 -2.96 -4.92 -1.10
N LYS A 177 -1.92 -4.57 -1.86
CA LYS A 177 -1.81 -4.30 -3.28
C LYS A 177 -3.06 -4.61 -4.11
N VAL A 178 -3.74 -3.55 -4.50
CA VAL A 178 -4.79 -3.51 -5.51
C VAL A 178 -4.09 -3.58 -6.88
N GLN A 179 -3.93 -4.77 -7.48
CA GLN A 179 -3.49 -4.89 -8.88
C GLN A 179 -4.65 -5.31 -9.77
N ALA A 180 -5.02 -4.43 -10.69
CA ALA A 180 -6.15 -4.65 -11.58
C ALA A 180 -5.94 -5.94 -12.38
N VAL A 181 -7.07 -6.57 -12.72
CA VAL A 181 -7.13 -7.58 -13.79
C VAL A 181 -6.86 -6.89 -15.12
#